data_AF-A0A6P0T5F9-F1
#
_entry.id   AF-A0A6P0T5F9-F1
#
_cell.length_a   1.000
_cell.length_b   1.000
_cell.length_c   1.000
_cell.angle_alpha   90.00
_cell.angle_beta   90.00
_cell.angle_gamma   90.00
#
_symmetry.space_group_name_H-M   'P 1'
#
loop_
_entity.id
_entity.type
_entity.pdbx_description
1 polymer ?
#
loop_
_entity_poly.entity_id
_entity_poly.type
_entity_poly.pdbx_seq_one_letter_code
_entity_poly.pdbx_strand_id
1 'polypeptide(L)'
;MLVEDNAGWHRSRNGKIPSGIQVEFLPAYSPELQPAERLWKLVDEPLANKSFETIDEIEELLVKRCNVMSEMKEEIRKLTFYHWLASI
;
A
#
# COMPACT_ATOMS: atom_id res chain seq x y z
N MET A 1 12.67 -5.65 2.77
CA MET A 1 11.65 -6.66 2.45
C MET A 1 10.44 -5.97 1.83
N LEU A 2 9.85 -6.57 0.82
CA LEU A 2 8.62 -6.16 0.15
C LEU A 2 7.60 -7.30 0.31
N VAL A 3 6.39 -7.00 0.72
CA VAL A 3 5.33 -8.00 0.93
C VAL A 3 4.25 -7.78 -0.11
N GLU A 4 3.93 -8.81 -0.87
CA GLU A 4 2.99 -8.74 -1.99
C GLU A 4 1.91 -9.82 -1.89
N ASP A 5 0.74 -9.52 -2.45
CA ASP A 5 -0.27 -10.52 -2.75
C ASP A 5 0.15 -11.43 -3.93
N ASN A 6 -0.71 -12.38 -4.27
CA ASN A 6 -0.45 -13.33 -5.36
C ASN A 6 -1.00 -12.89 -6.73
N ALA A 7 -1.15 -11.58 -6.98
CA ALA A 7 -1.57 -11.11 -8.30
C ALA A 7 -0.63 -11.63 -9.40
N GLY A 8 -1.19 -11.98 -10.56
CA GLY A 8 -0.44 -12.65 -11.64
C GLY A 8 0.79 -11.87 -12.13
N TRP A 9 0.75 -10.53 -12.07
CA TRP A 9 1.88 -9.67 -12.42
C TRP A 9 3.00 -9.66 -11.36
N HIS A 10 2.69 -9.78 -10.06
CA HIS A 10 3.69 -9.89 -8.99
C HIS A 10 4.46 -11.22 -9.09
N ARG A 11 3.78 -12.28 -9.56
CA ARG A 11 4.37 -13.62 -9.75
C ARG A 11 5.03 -13.82 -11.11
N SER A 12 5.03 -12.80 -11.98
CA SER A 12 5.60 -12.94 -13.33
C SER A 12 7.12 -13.13 -13.25
N ARG A 13 7.67 -14.00 -14.10
CA ARG A 13 9.12 -14.21 -14.22
C ARG A 13 9.80 -13.25 -15.19
N ASN A 14 9.05 -12.29 -15.73
CA ASN A 14 9.54 -11.38 -16.76
C ASN A 14 10.32 -10.18 -16.19
N GLY A 15 10.24 -9.95 -14.87
CA GLY A 15 10.99 -8.92 -14.15
C GLY A 15 12.18 -9.48 -13.38
N LYS A 16 13.25 -8.67 -13.24
CA LYS A 16 14.34 -8.94 -12.30
C LYS A 16 14.11 -8.15 -11.02
N ILE A 17 14.18 -8.81 -9.87
CA ILE A 17 14.13 -8.14 -8.57
C ILE A 17 15.48 -7.41 -8.37
N PRO A 18 15.49 -6.09 -8.10
CA PRO A 18 16.72 -5.36 -7.82
C PRO A 18 17.48 -5.90 -6.61
N SER A 19 18.81 -5.77 -6.62
CA SER A 19 19.65 -6.13 -5.48
C SER A 19 19.22 -5.37 -4.21
N GLY A 20 19.15 -6.06 -3.08
CA GLY A 20 18.74 -5.48 -1.79
C GLY A 20 17.23 -5.53 -1.51
N ILE A 21 16.41 -6.01 -2.46
CA ILE A 21 14.98 -6.25 -2.25
C ILE A 21 14.75 -7.77 -2.13
N GLN A 22 14.17 -8.18 -1.00
CA GLN A 22 13.59 -9.51 -0.81
C GLN A 22 12.07 -9.38 -0.87
N VAL A 23 11.42 -10.20 -1.68
CA VAL A 23 9.97 -10.24 -1.84
C VAL A 23 9.41 -11.45 -1.11
N GLU A 24 8.38 -11.23 -0.29
CA GLU A 24 7.62 -12.27 0.40
C GLU A 24 6.16 -12.25 -0.07
N PHE A 25 5.62 -13.43 -0.40
CA PHE A 25 4.24 -13.55 -0.86
C PHE A 25 3.33 -13.98 0.28
N LEU A 26 2.23 -13.26 0.45
CA LEU A 26 1.21 -13.59 1.44
C LEU A 26 0.44 -14.87 1.06
N PRO A 27 -0.18 -15.56 2.05
CA PRO A 27 -1.19 -16.57 1.76
C PRO A 27 -2.31 -16.01 0.87
N ALA A 28 -2.90 -16.88 0.04
CA ALA A 28 -4.02 -16.47 -0.80
C ALA A 28 -5.21 -16.02 0.06
N TYR A 29 -5.89 -14.94 -0.39
CA TYR A 29 -7.08 -14.39 0.25
C TYR A 29 -6.88 -13.87 1.69
N SER A 30 -5.68 -13.38 2.02
CA SER A 30 -5.36 -12.81 3.35
C SER A 30 -5.07 -11.30 3.32
N PRO A 31 -6.02 -10.43 2.90
CA PRO A 31 -5.81 -8.99 2.85
C PRO A 31 -5.51 -8.38 4.24
N GLU A 32 -5.97 -9.00 5.33
CA GLU A 32 -5.71 -8.56 6.70
C GLU A 32 -4.21 -8.55 7.07
N LEU A 33 -3.41 -9.35 6.35
CA LEU A 33 -1.95 -9.43 6.50
C LEU A 33 -1.21 -8.43 5.61
N GLN A 34 -1.86 -7.81 4.63
CA GLN A 34 -1.23 -6.87 3.70
C GLN A 34 -1.22 -5.45 4.29
N PRO A 35 -0.04 -4.85 4.58
CA PRO A 35 0.02 -3.53 5.19
C PRO A 35 -0.62 -2.42 4.35
N ALA A 36 -0.56 -2.54 3.02
CA ALA A 36 -1.19 -1.58 2.11
C ALA A 36 -2.71 -1.49 2.31
N GLU A 37 -3.38 -2.60 2.65
CA GLU A 37 -4.85 -2.62 2.87
C GLU A 37 -5.27 -1.77 4.07
N ARG A 38 -4.37 -1.56 5.05
CA ARG A 38 -4.62 -0.70 6.20
C ARG A 38 -4.60 0.79 5.85
N LEU A 39 -4.01 1.15 4.72
CA LEU A 39 -3.86 2.54 4.28
C LEU A 39 -5.08 3.04 3.50
N TRP A 40 -5.88 2.16 2.89
CA TRP A 40 -7.03 2.57 2.07
C TRP A 40 -7.97 3.53 2.79
N LYS A 41 -8.28 3.27 4.05
CA LYS A 41 -9.17 4.14 4.82
C LYS A 41 -8.62 5.58 4.97
N LEU A 42 -7.30 5.74 5.01
CA LEU A 42 -6.66 7.06 5.05
C LEU A 42 -6.63 7.71 3.66
N VAL A 43 -6.41 6.94 2.61
CA VAL A 43 -6.33 7.42 1.22
C VAL A 43 -7.71 7.81 0.68
N ASP A 44 -8.74 7.03 1.01
CA ASP A 44 -10.10 7.18 0.48
C ASP A 44 -10.93 8.23 1.24
N GLU A 45 -10.56 8.56 2.48
CA GLU A 45 -11.24 9.59 3.29
C GLU A 45 -11.54 10.89 2.51
N PRO A 46 -10.58 11.53 1.80
CA PRO A 46 -10.86 12.74 1.04
C PRO A 46 -11.78 12.53 -0.17
N LEU A 47 -11.91 11.30 -0.68
CA LEU A 47 -12.75 10.93 -1.82
C LEU A 47 -14.18 10.56 -1.41
N ALA A 48 -14.35 10.06 -0.19
CA ALA A 48 -15.60 9.47 0.26
C ALA A 48 -16.78 10.45 0.11
N ASN A 49 -17.85 9.98 -0.53
CA ASN A 49 -19.09 10.71 -0.77
C ASN A 49 -18.94 12.00 -1.62
N LYS A 50 -17.93 12.06 -2.49
CA LYS A 50 -17.74 13.17 -3.43
C LYS A 50 -17.83 12.67 -4.88
N SER A 51 -18.29 13.56 -5.76
CA SER A 51 -18.20 13.39 -7.20
C SER A 51 -17.06 14.23 -7.76
N PHE A 52 -16.43 13.74 -8.82
CA PHE A 52 -15.35 14.41 -9.54
C PHE A 52 -15.67 14.31 -11.03
N GLU A 53 -15.35 15.36 -11.79
CA GLU A 53 -15.64 15.41 -13.23
C GLU A 53 -14.55 14.73 -14.05
N THR A 54 -13.32 14.68 -13.52
CA THR A 54 -12.17 14.12 -14.22
C THR A 54 -11.31 13.25 -13.30
N ILE A 55 -10.50 12.38 -13.92
CA ILE A 55 -9.50 11.59 -13.18
C ILE A 55 -8.41 12.50 -12.62
N ASP A 56 -8.05 13.57 -13.32
CA ASP A 56 -7.03 14.54 -12.89
C ASP A 56 -7.40 15.18 -11.55
N GLU A 57 -8.68 15.50 -11.32
CA GLU A 57 -9.17 16.01 -10.04
C GLU A 57 -8.97 15.01 -8.88
N ILE A 58 -9.19 13.72 -9.16
CA ILE A 58 -8.97 12.64 -8.18
C ILE A 58 -7.47 12.51 -7.91
N GLU A 59 -6.64 12.50 -8.95
CA GLU A 59 -5.19 12.38 -8.84
C GLU A 59 -4.60 13.54 -8.04
N GLU A 60 -4.94 14.78 -8.36
CA GLU A 60 -4.44 15.96 -7.62
C GLU A 60 -4.80 15.90 -6.14
N LEU A 61 -6.02 15.48 -5.82
CA LEU A 61 -6.49 15.35 -4.45
C LEU A 61 -5.73 14.23 -3.71
N LEU A 62 -5.54 13.09 -4.35
CA LEU A 62 -4.80 11.95 -3.80
C LEU A 62 -3.32 12.27 -3.61
N VAL A 63 -2.67 12.96 -4.55
CA VAL A 63 -1.28 13.43 -4.40
C VAL A 63 -1.13 14.32 -3.18
N LYS A 64 -2.03 15.30 -2.99
CA LYS A 64 -2.05 16.16 -1.80
C LYS A 64 -2.24 15.32 -0.54
N ARG A 65 -3.13 14.33 -0.55
CA ARG A 65 -3.34 13.43 0.58
C ARG A 65 -2.10 12.58 0.90
N CYS A 66 -1.47 11.98 -0.11
CA CYS A 66 -0.25 11.20 0.05
C CYS A 66 0.89 12.02 0.64
N ASN A 67 1.03 13.29 0.24
CA ASN A 67 2.02 14.21 0.83
C ASN A 67 1.76 14.52 2.30
N VAL A 68 0.50 14.56 2.74
CA VAL A 68 0.18 14.67 4.17
C VAL A 68 0.54 13.37 4.88
N MET A 69 0.15 12.24 4.29
CA MET A 69 0.41 10.91 4.85
C MET A 69 1.91 10.60 4.97
N SER A 70 2.78 11.11 4.09
CA SER A 70 4.23 10.90 4.21
C SER A 70 4.83 11.45 5.50
N GLU A 71 4.18 12.45 6.09
CA GLU A 71 4.58 13.03 7.38
C GLU A 71 3.96 12.32 8.59
N MET A 72 2.94 11.48 8.40
CA MET A 72 2.23 10.72 9.46
C MET A 72 2.97 9.43 9.85
N LYS A 73 4.27 9.54 10.14
CA LYS A 73 5.17 8.38 10.30
C LYS A 73 4.73 7.43 11.40
N GLU A 74 4.34 7.94 12.57
CA GLU A 74 3.96 7.10 13.70
C GLU A 74 2.59 6.45 13.52
N GLU A 75 1.64 7.15 12.93
CA GLU A 75 0.30 6.64 12.62
C GLU A 75 0.38 5.52 11.58
N ILE A 76 1.12 5.74 10.49
CA ILE A 76 1.36 4.71 9.47
C ILE A 76 2.08 3.52 10.07
N ARG A 77 3.11 3.75 10.90
CA ARG A 77 3.83 2.67 11.59
C ARG A 77 2.89 1.84 12.45
N LYS A 78 2.02 2.46 13.26
CA LYS A 78 1.04 1.73 14.10
C LYS A 78 0.07 0.88 13.28
N LEU A 79 -0.27 1.30 12.06
CA LEU A 79 -1.18 0.56 11.18
C LEU A 79 -0.49 -0.58 10.41
N THR A 80 0.79 -0.40 10.07
CA THR A 80 1.48 -1.24 9.07
C THR A 80 2.62 -2.08 9.63
N PHE A 81 3.11 -1.77 10.84
CA PHE A 81 4.24 -2.47 11.45
C PHE A 81 3.79 -3.71 12.22
N TYR A 82 3.49 -4.76 11.48
CA TYR A 82 3.18 -6.07 12.05
C TYR A 82 4.42 -6.67 12.75
N HIS A 83 4.20 -7.37 13.87
CA HIS A 83 5.27 -7.97 14.67
C HIS A 83 6.16 -8.96 13.88
N TRP A 84 5.59 -9.66 12.91
CA TRP A 84 6.32 -10.61 12.06
C TRP A 84 7.19 -9.92 11.00
N LEU A 85 6.93 -8.65 10.65
CA LEU A 85 7.81 -7.88 9.75
C LEU A 85 9.17 -7.58 10.38
N ALA A 86 9.23 -7.50 11.72
CA ALA A 86 10.46 -7.20 12.46
C ALA A 86 11.30 -8.45 12.78
N SER A 87 10.77 -9.64 12.48
CA SER A 87 11.35 -10.92 12.90
C SER A 87 12.05 -11.67 11.75
N ILE A 88 12.17 -11.05 10.58
CA ILE A 88 12.80 -11.60 9.36
C ILE A 88 13.96 -10.69 8.95
#